data_AF-A0AAU6ZXP7-F1
#
_entry.id   AF-A0AAU6ZXP7-F1
#
_cell.length_a   1.000
_cell.length_b   1.000
_cell.length_c   1.000
_cell.angle_alpha   90.00
_cell.angle_beta   90.00
_cell.angle_gamma   90.00
#
_symmetry.space_group_name_H-M   'P 1'
#
loop_
_entity.id
_entity.type
_entity.pdbx_description
1 polymer ?
#
loop_
_entity_poly.entity_id
_entity_poly.type
_entity_poly.pdbx_seq_one_letter_code
_entity_poly.pdbx_strand_id
1 'polypeptide(L)'
;MLTFTRSHDLLGDGSVVLVDLAGHTPGSVGVLLNTGDGPVLLAGDAAWHTTQIEHVRHKASYPGLLVDEDRPLTLTTLHRLHAIRDKVRIIPAHDPDAARAISR
;
A
#
# COMPACT_ATOMS: atom_id res chain seq x y z
N MET A 1 -13.90 -9.90 2.02
CA MET A 1 -13.42 -9.17 3.21
C MET A 1 -12.05 -8.61 2.88
N LEU A 2 -11.92 -7.29 2.83
CA LEU A 2 -10.63 -6.63 2.55
C LEU A 2 -9.63 -7.05 3.64
N THR A 3 -8.44 -7.46 3.23
CA THR A 3 -7.38 -8.13 4.02
C THR A 3 -6.72 -7.24 5.09
N PHE A 4 -7.25 -6.04 5.36
CA PHE A 4 -6.69 -5.06 6.28
C PHE A 4 -7.35 -5.16 7.67
N THR A 5 -6.56 -4.94 8.72
CA THR A 5 -7.00 -5.07 10.11
C THR A 5 -8.03 -4.02 10.51
N ARG A 6 -7.96 -2.81 9.93
CA ARG A 6 -8.88 -1.71 10.15
C ARG A 6 -9.06 -0.90 8.87
N SER A 7 -10.23 -0.27 8.75
CA SER A 7 -10.52 0.70 7.69
C SER A 7 -11.49 1.76 8.20
N HIS A 8 -11.46 2.93 7.59
CA HIS A 8 -12.36 4.04 7.89
C HIS A 8 -12.78 4.74 6.59
N ASP A 9 -14.09 4.75 6.32
CA ASP A 9 -14.65 5.55 5.23
C ASP A 9 -14.67 7.02 5.65
N LEU A 10 -13.84 7.83 5.00
CA LEU A 10 -13.57 9.21 5.38
C LEU A 10 -14.73 10.15 5.01
N LEU A 11 -15.44 9.84 3.92
CA LEU A 11 -16.51 10.70 3.38
C LEU A 11 -17.91 10.12 3.61
N GLY A 12 -18.00 8.84 3.98
CA GLY A 12 -19.26 8.16 4.26
C GLY A 12 -20.03 7.68 3.02
N ASP A 13 -19.44 7.85 1.84
CA ASP A 13 -19.96 7.40 0.54
C ASP A 13 -19.11 6.28 -0.09
N GLY A 14 -18.08 5.82 0.63
CA GLY A 14 -17.15 4.80 0.18
C GLY A 14 -16.15 5.26 -0.87
N SER A 15 -16.14 6.53 -1.29
CA SER A 15 -15.22 7.01 -2.34
C SER A 15 -13.77 7.08 -1.87
N VAL A 16 -13.56 7.38 -0.57
CA VAL A 16 -12.24 7.49 0.05
C VAL A 16 -12.22 6.70 1.36
N VAL A 17 -11.51 5.57 1.36
CA VAL A 17 -11.39 4.68 2.52
C VAL A 17 -9.94 4.63 2.98
N LEU A 18 -9.69 5.03 4.22
CA LEU A 18 -8.40 4.83 4.88
C LEU A 18 -8.27 3.37 5.29
N VAL A 19 -7.11 2.76 5.05
CA VAL A 19 -6.82 1.37 5.42
C VAL A 19 -5.54 1.28 6.25
N ASP A 20 -5.54 0.40 7.24
CA ASP A 20 -4.39 0.17 8.12
C ASP A 20 -3.27 -0.56 7.38
N LEU A 21 -2.10 0.09 7.29
CA LEU A 21 -0.88 -0.43 6.68
C LEU A 21 0.30 -0.39 7.65
N ALA A 22 0.03 -0.55 8.95
CA ALA A 22 1.08 -0.59 9.97
C ALA A 22 2.25 -1.53 9.60
N GLY A 23 3.45 -1.16 10.04
CA GLY A 23 4.69 -1.89 9.79
C GLY A 23 5.86 -0.92 9.57
N HIS A 24 5.79 -0.13 8.50
CA HIS A 24 6.81 0.90 8.24
C HIS A 24 6.88 1.89 9.41
N THR A 25 5.70 2.38 9.82
CA THR A 25 5.46 3.01 11.12
C THR A 25 4.19 2.41 11.74
N PRO A 26 3.98 2.51 13.07
CA PRO A 26 2.76 2.06 13.73
C PRO A 26 1.50 2.77 13.22
N GLY A 27 1.65 4.00 12.72
CA GLY A 27 0.58 4.84 12.18
C GLY A 27 0.49 4.87 10.65
N SER A 28 1.17 3.95 9.95
CA SER A 28 1.12 3.90 8.49
C SER A 28 -0.30 3.60 7.99
N VAL A 29 -0.79 4.43 7.08
CA VAL A 29 -2.15 4.36 6.52
C VAL A 29 -2.06 4.39 4.99
N GLY A 30 -2.88 3.57 4.34
CA GLY A 30 -3.13 3.65 2.91
C GLY A 30 -4.45 4.36 2.60
N VAL A 31 -4.56 4.92 1.41
CA VAL A 31 -5.80 5.55 0.93
C VAL A 31 -6.34 4.76 -0.25
N LEU A 32 -7.45 4.05 -0.03
CA LEU A 32 -8.20 3.36 -1.07
C LEU A 32 -9.22 4.32 -1.68
N LEU A 33 -9.03 4.64 -2.95
CA LEU A 33 -9.87 5.51 -3.76
C LEU A 33 -10.72 4.62 -4.67
N ASN A 34 -12.04 4.74 -4.58
CA ASN A 34 -12.96 4.11 -5.52
C ASN A 34 -13.23 5.10 -6.67
N THR A 35 -12.51 4.95 -7.78
CA THR A 35 -12.65 5.83 -8.95
C THR A 35 -13.55 5.19 -10.01
N GLY A 36 -13.94 5.97 -11.03
CA GLY A 36 -14.72 5.47 -12.17
C GLY A 36 -14.01 4.38 -12.99
N ASP A 37 -12.68 4.36 -12.96
CA ASP A 37 -11.84 3.36 -13.66
C ASP A 37 -11.48 2.16 -12.77
N GLY A 38 -12.01 2.12 -11.55
CA GLY A 38 -11.77 1.06 -10.58
C GLY A 38 -10.97 1.49 -9.34
N PRO A 39 -10.79 0.59 -8.37
CA PRO A 39 -10.17 0.92 -7.09
C PRO A 39 -8.65 1.15 -7.23
N VAL A 40 -8.17 2.23 -6.61
CA VAL A 40 -6.75 2.60 -6.54
C VAL A 40 -6.34 2.72 -5.08
N LEU A 41 -5.28 2.02 -4.65
CA LEU A 41 -4.73 2.13 -3.30
C LEU A 41 -3.40 2.88 -3.34
N LEU A 42 -3.35 4.06 -2.74
CA LEU A 42 -2.10 4.74 -2.42
C LEU A 42 -1.51 4.08 -1.18
N ALA A 43 -0.40 3.35 -1.34
CA ALA A 43 0.17 2.49 -0.29
C ALA A 43 1.11 3.25 0.67
N GLY A 44 1.48 4.49 0.36
CA GLY A 44 2.50 5.22 1.13
C GLY A 44 3.80 4.43 1.22
N ASP A 45 4.50 4.55 2.35
CA ASP A 45 5.77 3.85 2.60
C ASP A 45 5.62 2.38 3.03
N ALA A 46 4.39 1.84 3.04
CA ALA A 46 4.18 0.40 3.22
C ALA A 46 4.85 -0.41 2.10
N ALA A 47 4.97 0.18 0.91
CA ALA A 47 5.81 -0.29 -0.19
C ALA A 47 6.52 0.90 -0.87
N TRP A 48 7.81 0.76 -1.17
CA TRP A 48 8.53 1.77 -1.96
C TRP A 48 8.41 1.50 -3.45
N HIS A 49 8.46 0.23 -3.87
CA HIS A 49 8.38 -0.18 -5.26
C HIS A 49 7.37 -1.29 -5.50
N THR A 50 6.81 -1.34 -6.71
CA THR A 50 5.84 -2.34 -7.15
C THR A 50 6.40 -3.76 -7.00
N THR A 51 7.70 -3.91 -7.27
CA THR A 51 8.40 -5.20 -7.13
C THR A 51 8.35 -5.80 -5.72
N GLN A 52 8.18 -4.98 -4.67
CA GLN A 52 8.02 -5.46 -3.30
C GLN A 52 6.67 -6.12 -3.07
N ILE A 53 5.64 -5.59 -3.74
CA ILE A 53 4.28 -6.14 -3.71
C ILE A 53 4.25 -7.41 -4.55
N GLU A 54 4.78 -7.38 -5.77
CA GLU A 54 4.76 -8.53 -6.69
C GLU A 54 5.49 -9.75 -6.14
N HIS A 55 6.66 -9.56 -5.54
CA HIS A 55 7.51 -10.65 -5.06
C HIS A 55 7.45 -10.85 -3.53
N VAL A 56 6.61 -10.08 -2.83
CA VAL A 56 6.50 -10.08 -1.37
C VAL A 56 7.88 -10.02 -0.69
N ARG A 57 8.60 -8.92 -0.92
CA ARG A 57 9.97 -8.75 -0.43
C ARG A 57 10.17 -7.42 0.26
N HIS A 58 11.11 -7.39 1.20
CA HIS A 58 11.53 -6.16 1.87
C HIS A 58 12.05 -5.11 0.91
N LYS A 59 12.09 -3.86 1.40
CA LYS A 59 12.73 -2.73 0.73
C LYS A 59 14.18 -3.10 0.41
N ALA A 60 14.58 -2.90 -0.84
CA ALA A 60 15.94 -3.18 -1.27
C ALA A 60 16.90 -2.09 -0.75
N SER A 61 18.20 -2.42 -0.70
CA SER A 61 19.30 -1.53 -0.31
C SER A 61 19.42 -1.24 1.19
N TYR A 62 20.56 -0.67 1.56
CA TYR A 62 20.92 -0.35 2.95
C TYR A 62 19.85 0.49 3.69
N PRO A 63 19.22 1.52 3.10
CA PRO A 63 18.14 2.24 3.77
C PRO A 63 16.96 1.33 4.12
N GLY A 64 16.61 0.38 3.26
CA GLY A 64 15.55 -0.59 3.50
C GLY A 64 15.74 -1.46 4.74
N LEU A 65 16.98 -1.56 5.25
CA LEU A 65 17.26 -2.28 6.50
C LEU A 65 16.94 -1.48 7.77
N LEU A 66 16.78 -0.16 7.65
CA LEU A 66 16.74 0.79 8.78
C LEU A 66 15.42 1.56 8.91
N VAL A 67 14.63 1.61 7.84
CA VAL A 67 13.47 2.51 7.75
C VAL A 67 12.17 1.92 8.25
N ASP A 68 12.06 0.60 8.33
CA ASP A 68 10.86 -0.07 8.83
C ASP A 68 10.99 -0.25 10.34
N GLU A 69 10.09 0.36 11.10
CA GLU A 69 10.05 0.21 12.56
C GLU A 69 9.74 -1.23 12.97
N ASP A 70 8.79 -1.87 12.27
CA ASP A 70 8.45 -3.28 12.42
C ASP A 70 8.54 -4.00 11.06
N ARG A 71 9.69 -4.61 10.81
CA ARG A 71 9.97 -5.35 9.57
C ARG A 71 9.06 -6.59 9.37
N PRO A 72 8.85 -7.46 10.37
CA PRO A 72 7.89 -8.55 10.26
C PRO A 72 6.46 -8.08 9.92
N LEU A 73 5.99 -7.02 10.58
CA LEU A 73 4.66 -6.46 10.31
C LEU A 73 4.59 -5.83 8.92
N THR A 74 5.65 -5.15 8.48
CA THR A 74 5.76 -4.62 7.12
C THR A 74 5.65 -5.75 6.08
N LEU A 75 6.31 -6.88 6.30
CA LEU A 75 6.20 -8.05 5.42
C LEU A 75 4.77 -8.61 5.40
N THR A 76 4.11 -8.66 6.55
CA THR A 76 2.69 -9.05 6.65
C THR A 76 1.80 -8.09 5.85
N THR A 77 2.07 -6.79 5.92
CA THR A 77 1.36 -5.77 5.13
C THR A 77 1.63 -5.94 3.64
N LEU A 78 2.86 -6.26 3.22
CA LEU A 78 3.18 -6.60 1.84
C LEU A 78 2.42 -7.84 1.35
N HIS A 79 2.25 -8.88 2.18
CA HIS A 79 1.39 -10.02 1.85
C HIS A 79 -0.08 -9.59 1.61
N ARG A 80 -0.61 -8.66 2.40
CA ARG A 80 -1.98 -8.16 2.21
C ARG A 80 -2.12 -7.37 0.92
N LEU A 81 -1.15 -6.51 0.61
CA LEU A 81 -1.08 -5.77 -0.66
C LEU A 81 -0.98 -6.75 -1.83
N HIS A 82 -0.09 -7.74 -1.73
CA HIS A 82 0.04 -8.80 -2.72
C HIS A 82 -1.24 -9.62 -2.86
N ALA A 83 -2.07 -9.81 -1.84
CA ALA A 83 -3.31 -10.56 -1.99
C ALA A 83 -4.38 -9.85 -2.84
N ILE A 84 -4.29 -8.52 -2.98
CA ILE A 84 -5.30 -7.70 -3.67
C ILE A 84 -4.80 -7.10 -5.00
N ARG A 85 -3.54 -7.35 -5.37
CA ARG A 85 -2.86 -6.72 -6.52
C ARG A 85 -3.55 -6.89 -7.88
N ASP A 86 -4.32 -7.94 -8.08
CA ASP A 86 -5.06 -8.17 -9.34
C ASP A 86 -6.45 -7.49 -9.36
N LYS A 87 -6.89 -6.98 -8.20
CA LYS A 87 -8.22 -6.37 -8.03
C LYS A 87 -8.16 -4.87 -7.78
N VAL A 88 -7.03 -4.39 -7.26
CA VAL A 88 -6.81 -3.00 -6.86
C VAL A 88 -5.49 -2.55 -7.45
N ARG A 89 -5.49 -1.41 -8.14
CA ARG A 89 -4.26 -0.79 -8.61
C ARG A 89 -3.54 -0.16 -7.42
N ILE A 90 -2.39 -0.70 -7.05
CA ILE A 90 -1.63 -0.24 -5.87
C ILE A 90 -0.50 0.68 -6.33
N ILE A 91 -0.40 1.86 -5.73
CA ILE A 91 0.61 2.88 -6.04
C ILE A 91 1.56 3.04 -4.84
N PRO A 92 2.80 2.52 -4.91
CA PRO A 92 3.86 2.72 -3.92
C PRO A 92 4.37 4.18 -3.91
N ALA A 93 4.99 4.60 -2.81
CA ALA A 93 5.43 6.00 -2.65
C ALA A 93 6.71 6.38 -3.42
N HIS A 94 7.59 5.43 -3.77
CA HIS A 94 8.91 5.71 -4.37
C HIS A 94 9.09 5.04 -5.74
N ASP A 95 8.00 4.70 -6.41
CA ASP A 95 8.00 4.06 -7.71
C ASP A 95 7.61 5.06 -8.82
N PRO A 96 8.57 5.59 -9.60
CA PRO A 96 8.29 6.57 -10.63
C PRO A 96 7.43 6.02 -11.76
N ASP A 97 7.52 4.71 -12.05
CA ASP A 97 6.73 4.09 -13.10
C ASP A 97 5.27 3.93 -12.65
N ALA A 98 5.05 3.54 -11.39
CA ALA A 98 3.70 3.50 -10.82
C ALA A 98 3.06 4.90 -10.75
N ALA A 99 3.83 5.93 -10.38
CA ALA A 99 3.34 7.31 -10.35
C ALA A 99 2.95 7.84 -11.74
N ARG A 100 3.72 7.49 -12.78
CA ARG A 100 3.39 7.88 -14.17
C ARG A 100 2.12 7.20 -14.68
N ALA A 101 1.81 5.99 -14.21
CA ALA A 101 0.63 5.23 -14.65
C ALA A 101 -0.71 5.85 -14.22
N ILE A 102 -0.70 6.81 -13.29
CA ILE A 102 -1.90 7.53 -12.83
C ILE A 102 -1.96 9.00 -13.28
N SER A 103 -0.94 9.47 -14.01
CA SER A 103 -0.86 10.86 -14.51
C SER A 103 -1.35 11.00 -15.97
N ARG A 104 -2.05 9.99 -16.49
CA ARG A 104 -2.62 9.93 -17.84
C ARG A 104 -4.13 9.88 -17.74
#